data_AF-A0A090Q1D2-F1
#
_entry.id   AF-A0A090Q1D2-F1
#
_cell.length_a   1.000
_cell.length_b   1.000
_cell.length_c   1.000
_cell.angle_alpha   90.00
_cell.angle_beta   90.00
_cell.angle_gamma   90.00
#
_symmetry.space_group_name_H-M   'P 1'
#
loop_
_entity.id
_entity.type
_entity.pdbx_description
1 polymer ?
#
loop_
_entity_poly.entity_id
_entity_poly.type
_entity_poly.pdbx_seq_one_letter_code
_entity_poly.pdbx_strand_id
1 'polypeptide(L)'
;MKNILLSAGAMLIASVAFAQTPATVPATTPSAIAVPTPQVSPTLGATVGGNYSNINQKAVGSNALVEQQGTANASYIDQTGSDVGNKNNVYVKQWGNVQPSISGYQNHSEITQDGAGNDFTALQQGDTNMNFGSQVGLDNTVMVKQGANAAQQAQDNVALSDQDGKDNSAEIEQYYDNNMASITQRNDQVAGVGNQSYQLQTANPNQTAGHTAIGEQWGDDNKLVQMQDSGSPASGGANHAEAYQGDATAGAVNAFAQQLQSGDNNEAYSNQFGVNDESFQEQNGSANVAVARQNTLPTNGGDNLLEQYQEGTGNRASADQNGSNNQSFQEQYGTNNSAVLTQRQGQIAGNVALSIQEGMNHQSEINQKTSGNMATVDQTGHGQMSIVNQNFPAGNGTTAQAGAGYNSATVIQRDANVALTPQIQRANATRARF
;
A
#
# COMPACT_ATOMS: atom_id res chain seq x y z
N MET A 1 -79.41 13.78 -3.15
CA MET A 1 -78.84 12.42 -3.26
C MET A 1 -78.43 12.15 -4.69
N LYS A 2 -77.13 12.26 -4.99
CA LYS A 2 -76.34 11.37 -5.88
C LYS A 2 -74.96 11.98 -6.08
N ASN A 3 -73.97 11.30 -5.49
CA ASN A 3 -72.57 11.66 -5.47
C ASN A 3 -71.93 11.28 -6.80
N ILE A 4 -71.07 12.16 -7.30
CA ILE A 4 -70.16 11.90 -8.41
C ILE A 4 -68.98 11.09 -7.84
N LEU A 5 -68.89 9.83 -8.25
CA LEU A 5 -67.73 8.96 -8.07
C LEU A 5 -66.70 9.30 -9.14
N LEU A 6 -65.70 10.11 -8.79
CA LEU A 6 -64.47 10.27 -9.57
C LEU A 6 -63.34 9.50 -8.86
N SER A 7 -63.20 8.26 -9.33
CA SER A 7 -62.01 7.40 -9.39
C SER A 7 -60.78 7.82 -8.60
N ALA A 8 -60.43 6.98 -7.61
CA ALA A 8 -59.15 6.90 -6.91
C ALA A 8 -57.94 6.50 -7.80
N GLY A 9 -58.00 6.75 -9.12
CA GLY A 9 -56.98 6.36 -10.10
C GLY A 9 -55.92 7.43 -10.39
N ALA A 10 -56.00 8.62 -9.80
CA ALA A 10 -55.12 9.76 -10.14
C ALA A 10 -54.09 10.14 -9.05
N MET A 11 -53.98 9.40 -7.95
CA MET A 11 -52.97 9.61 -6.89
C MET A 11 -52.01 8.43 -6.77
N LEU A 12 -51.48 7.97 -7.91
CA LEU A 12 -50.44 6.93 -7.97
C LEU A 12 -49.34 7.33 -8.96
N ILE A 13 -48.96 8.60 -8.91
CA ILE A 13 -47.73 9.11 -9.54
C ILE A 13 -46.95 9.80 -8.43
N ALA A 14 -45.67 9.43 -8.29
CA ALA A 14 -44.66 9.90 -7.34
C ALA A 14 -44.50 9.08 -6.04
N SER A 15 -43.87 7.91 -6.17
CA SER A 15 -42.80 7.50 -5.23
C SER A 15 -41.97 6.38 -5.87
N VAL A 16 -41.29 6.71 -6.97
CA VAL A 16 -40.07 5.96 -7.30
C VAL A 16 -39.03 6.49 -6.32
N ALA A 17 -38.92 5.84 -5.17
CA ALA A 17 -37.78 6.05 -4.28
C ALA A 17 -36.53 5.70 -5.07
N PHE A 18 -35.71 6.70 -5.39
CA PHE A 18 -34.33 6.47 -5.76
C PHE A 18 -33.63 5.89 -4.52
N ALA A 19 -33.68 4.57 -4.37
CA ALA A 19 -32.66 3.85 -3.63
C ALA A 19 -31.40 3.90 -4.51
N GLN A 20 -30.69 5.03 -4.49
CA GLN A 20 -29.27 5.00 -4.83
C GLN A 20 -28.61 4.18 -3.73
N THR A 21 -28.39 2.90 -4.02
CA THR A 21 -27.35 2.16 -3.32
C THR A 21 -26.07 2.98 -3.47
N PRO A 22 -25.39 3.31 -2.37
CA PRO A 22 -24.12 4.03 -2.43
C PRO A 22 -23.20 3.27 -3.36
N ALA A 23 -22.45 3.99 -4.20
CA ALA A 23 -21.52 3.38 -5.14
C ALA A 23 -20.56 2.49 -4.35
N THR A 24 -20.75 1.17 -4.41
CA THR A 24 -19.78 0.20 -3.94
C THR A 24 -18.60 0.30 -4.89
N VAL A 25 -17.62 1.15 -4.55
CA VAL A 25 -16.31 1.11 -5.19
C VAL A 25 -15.79 -0.31 -4.95
N PRO A 26 -15.54 -1.11 -6.00
CA PRO A 26 -15.12 -2.50 -5.83
C PRO A 26 -13.89 -2.55 -4.93
N ALA A 27 -13.92 -3.40 -3.91
CA ALA A 27 -12.67 -3.89 -3.33
C ALA A 27 -11.91 -4.53 -4.50
N THR A 28 -10.74 -3.98 -4.83
CA THR A 28 -9.81 -4.66 -5.72
C THR A 28 -9.48 -5.97 -5.04
N THR A 29 -9.67 -7.09 -5.72
CA THR A 29 -9.18 -8.38 -5.21
C THR A 29 -7.68 -8.24 -4.93
N PRO A 30 -7.21 -8.62 -3.73
CA PRO A 30 -5.80 -8.61 -3.40
C PRO A 30 -4.97 -9.26 -4.51
N SER A 31 -3.96 -8.54 -4.99
CA SER A 31 -2.93 -9.06 -5.87
C SER A 31 -2.14 -10.13 -5.12
N ALA A 32 -1.93 -11.28 -5.78
CA ALA A 32 -1.08 -12.33 -5.24
C ALA A 32 0.37 -12.09 -5.69
N ILE A 33 1.34 -12.27 -4.80
CA ILE A 33 2.75 -12.29 -5.17
C ILE A 33 3.02 -13.62 -5.89
N ALA A 34 3.45 -13.52 -7.15
CA ALA A 34 3.85 -14.67 -7.94
C ALA A 34 5.28 -15.08 -7.56
N VAL A 35 5.42 -16.04 -6.63
CA VAL A 35 6.73 -16.53 -6.19
C VAL A 35 7.40 -17.32 -7.33
N PRO A 36 8.64 -16.97 -7.75
CA PRO A 36 9.39 -17.73 -8.73
C PRO A 36 9.64 -19.18 -8.27
N THR A 37 9.66 -20.13 -9.21
CA THR A 37 10.09 -21.50 -8.89
C THR A 37 11.59 -21.51 -8.56
N PRO A 38 12.00 -21.93 -7.35
CA PRO A 38 13.41 -21.96 -6.95
C PRO A 38 14.28 -22.82 -7.87
N GLN A 39 15.51 -22.39 -8.14
CA GLN A 39 16.50 -23.25 -8.81
C GLN A 39 16.75 -24.53 -8.02
N VAL A 40 16.76 -25.67 -8.73
CA VAL A 40 16.93 -27.00 -8.11
C VAL A 40 18.37 -27.19 -7.66
N SER A 41 18.57 -27.41 -6.35
CA SER A 41 19.90 -27.68 -5.81
C SER A 41 20.38 -29.07 -6.20
N PRO A 42 21.49 -29.20 -6.94
CA PRO A 42 22.06 -30.49 -7.29
C PRO A 42 22.76 -31.08 -6.07
N THR A 43 22.00 -31.53 -5.07
CA THR A 43 22.54 -32.22 -3.89
C THR A 43 22.82 -33.70 -4.14
N LEU A 44 22.77 -34.14 -5.42
CA LEU A 44 23.14 -35.48 -5.87
C LEU A 44 24.66 -35.71 -5.71
N GLY A 45 25.10 -35.90 -4.47
CA GLY A 45 26.50 -36.09 -4.08
C GLY A 45 26.93 -35.32 -2.83
N ALA A 46 26.15 -34.34 -2.38
CA ALA A 46 26.35 -33.72 -1.06
C ALA A 46 25.77 -34.64 0.01
N THR A 47 26.41 -34.73 1.18
CA THR A 47 25.82 -35.41 2.34
C THR A 47 24.42 -34.84 2.59
N VAL A 48 23.42 -35.69 2.84
CA VAL A 48 22.06 -35.25 3.21
C VAL A 48 22.16 -34.13 4.26
N GLY A 49 21.68 -32.93 3.91
CA GLY A 49 21.76 -31.75 4.77
C GLY A 49 22.89 -30.75 4.49
N GLY A 50 23.71 -30.94 3.47
CA GLY A 50 24.76 -29.96 3.09
C GLY A 50 24.19 -28.66 2.51
N ASN A 51 24.80 -27.51 2.83
CA ASN A 51 24.51 -26.23 2.19
C ASN A 51 25.07 -26.19 0.75
N TYR A 52 24.40 -25.47 -0.14
CA TYR A 52 24.75 -25.32 -1.55
C TYR A 52 24.91 -23.83 -1.91
N SER A 53 25.97 -23.51 -2.64
CA SER A 53 26.18 -22.19 -3.20
C SER A 53 26.68 -22.31 -4.64
N ASN A 54 26.06 -21.55 -5.54
CA ASN A 54 26.49 -21.39 -6.93
C ASN A 54 26.67 -19.89 -7.21
N ILE A 55 27.87 -19.53 -7.66
CA ILE A 55 28.23 -18.16 -8.02
C ILE A 55 28.74 -18.19 -9.46
N ASN A 56 28.03 -17.50 -10.35
CA ASN A 56 28.38 -17.31 -11.75
C ASN A 56 28.67 -15.83 -11.98
N GLN A 57 29.93 -15.47 -12.20
CA GLN A 57 30.35 -14.10 -12.47
C GLN A 57 30.89 -14.01 -13.89
N LYS A 58 30.25 -13.17 -14.70
CA LYS A 58 30.59 -12.92 -16.10
C LYS A 58 31.18 -11.53 -16.27
N ALA A 59 31.99 -11.35 -17.31
CA ALA A 59 32.66 -10.09 -17.65
C ALA A 59 33.57 -9.57 -16.52
N VAL A 60 33.39 -8.32 -16.07
CA VAL A 60 34.35 -7.65 -15.16
C VAL A 60 33.65 -6.96 -14.01
N GLY A 61 34.29 -6.88 -12.83
CA GLY A 61 33.77 -6.06 -11.74
C GLY A 61 32.56 -6.66 -11.02
N SER A 62 32.73 -7.85 -10.45
CA SER A 62 31.73 -8.47 -9.58
C SER A 62 32.41 -9.04 -8.34
N ASN A 63 31.78 -8.88 -7.19
CA ASN A 63 32.14 -9.53 -5.93
C ASN A 63 30.90 -10.26 -5.39
N ALA A 64 31.11 -11.45 -4.83
CA ALA A 64 30.07 -12.20 -4.14
C ALA A 64 30.65 -12.82 -2.88
N LEU A 65 29.94 -12.70 -1.76
CA LEU A 65 30.26 -13.35 -0.50
C LEU A 65 29.03 -14.12 -0.02
N VAL A 66 29.22 -15.42 0.24
CA VAL A 66 28.18 -16.30 0.76
C VAL A 66 28.66 -16.92 2.07
N GLU A 67 27.87 -16.75 3.13
CA GLU A 67 28.07 -17.36 4.44
C GLU A 67 26.84 -18.20 4.81
N GLN A 68 26.99 -19.52 4.88
CA GLN A 68 25.90 -20.45 5.15
C GLN A 68 26.21 -21.33 6.37
N GLN A 69 25.38 -21.25 7.40
CA GLN A 69 25.43 -22.11 8.58
C GLN A 69 24.03 -22.70 8.83
N GLY A 70 23.94 -24.03 8.83
CA GLY A 70 22.66 -24.74 8.94
C GLY A 70 22.61 -25.95 8.03
N THR A 71 21.39 -26.38 7.67
CA THR A 71 21.14 -27.62 6.93
C THR A 71 20.42 -27.32 5.61
N ALA A 72 20.98 -27.77 4.49
CA ALA A 72 20.34 -27.67 3.17
C ALA A 72 19.98 -26.24 2.72
N ASN A 73 20.69 -25.21 3.17
CA ASN A 73 20.53 -23.85 2.64
C ASN A 73 21.07 -23.77 1.22
N ALA A 74 20.46 -22.95 0.37
CA ALA A 74 20.84 -22.77 -1.03
C ALA A 74 21.02 -21.28 -1.36
N SER A 75 22.08 -20.96 -2.10
CA SER A 75 22.29 -19.63 -2.68
C SER A 75 22.67 -19.75 -4.16
N TYR A 76 22.04 -18.94 -5.02
CA TYR A 76 22.37 -18.81 -6.43
C TYR A 76 22.65 -17.34 -6.73
N ILE A 77 23.81 -17.05 -7.30
CA ILE A 77 24.23 -15.70 -7.63
C ILE A 77 24.68 -15.70 -9.09
N ASP A 78 24.01 -14.97 -9.98
CA ASP A 78 24.47 -14.70 -11.36
C ASP A 78 24.73 -13.20 -11.50
N GLN A 79 25.98 -12.82 -11.70
CA GLN A 79 26.39 -11.43 -11.88
C GLN A 79 27.04 -11.27 -13.26
N THR A 80 26.57 -10.30 -14.04
CA THR A 80 27.26 -9.83 -15.24
C THR A 80 27.71 -8.40 -14.99
N GLY A 81 28.98 -8.23 -14.64
CA GLY A 81 29.55 -6.92 -14.34
C GLY A 81 30.05 -6.19 -15.59
N SER A 82 29.85 -4.87 -15.65
CA SER A 82 30.29 -4.03 -16.77
C SER A 82 31.48 -3.11 -16.46
N ASP A 83 31.86 -2.92 -15.18
CA ASP A 83 32.91 -1.98 -14.75
C ASP A 83 33.76 -2.51 -13.58
N VAL A 84 35.09 -2.54 -13.73
CA VAL A 84 36.04 -2.94 -12.68
C VAL A 84 36.15 -1.95 -11.51
N GLY A 85 35.88 -0.67 -11.77
CA GLY A 85 35.91 0.42 -10.79
C GLY A 85 34.60 0.60 -10.04
N ASN A 86 33.48 0.18 -10.64
CA ASN A 86 32.16 0.20 -10.03
C ASN A 86 31.53 -1.20 -10.02
N LYS A 87 31.88 -2.01 -9.01
CA LYS A 87 31.59 -3.43 -9.01
C LYS A 87 30.16 -3.73 -8.55
N ASN A 88 29.56 -4.74 -9.15
CA ASN A 88 28.39 -5.42 -8.59
C ASN A 88 28.80 -6.20 -7.32
N ASN A 89 28.09 -6.04 -6.21
CA ASN A 89 28.33 -6.70 -4.95
C ASN A 89 27.10 -7.51 -4.53
N VAL A 90 27.32 -8.76 -4.12
CA VAL A 90 26.29 -9.58 -3.47
C VAL A 90 26.83 -10.11 -2.15
N TYR A 91 26.05 -9.96 -1.09
CA TYR A 91 26.30 -10.59 0.19
C TYR A 91 25.08 -11.43 0.60
N VAL A 92 25.27 -12.74 0.76
CA VAL A 92 24.24 -13.65 1.28
C VAL A 92 24.73 -14.25 2.59
N LYS A 93 23.97 -14.04 3.66
CA LYS A 93 24.18 -14.70 4.94
C LYS A 93 22.92 -15.47 5.32
N GLN A 94 23.04 -16.79 5.34
CA GLN A 94 21.99 -17.71 5.79
C GLN A 94 22.48 -18.40 7.06
N TRP A 95 21.84 -18.13 8.19
CA TRP A 95 22.31 -18.66 9.47
C TRP A 95 21.18 -19.00 10.42
N GLY A 96 21.40 -19.99 11.27
CA GLY A 96 20.47 -20.40 12.32
C GLY A 96 21.19 -21.00 13.51
N ASN A 97 20.54 -20.95 14.68
CA ASN A 97 21.12 -21.39 15.94
C ASN A 97 21.11 -22.92 16.01
N VAL A 98 22.24 -23.56 15.70
CA VAL A 98 22.35 -25.01 15.80
C VAL A 98 22.46 -25.41 17.28
N GLN A 99 21.33 -25.91 17.81
CA GLN A 99 21.06 -26.57 19.11
C GLN A 99 20.25 -25.75 20.15
N PRO A 100 19.26 -26.38 20.83
CA PRO A 100 18.87 -27.79 20.75
C PRO A 100 17.87 -28.13 19.61
N SER A 101 17.37 -27.13 18.89
CA SER A 101 16.51 -27.30 17.71
C SER A 101 17.28 -26.98 16.42
N ILE A 102 16.85 -27.57 15.31
CA ILE A 102 17.36 -27.25 13.97
C ILE A 102 16.83 -25.85 13.63
N SER A 103 17.72 -24.93 13.30
CA SER A 103 17.44 -23.58 12.80
C SER A 103 18.44 -23.32 11.67
N GLY A 104 18.04 -22.59 10.62
CA GLY A 104 18.86 -22.43 9.43
C GLY A 104 18.65 -23.59 8.45
N TYR A 105 17.44 -24.11 8.34
CA TYR A 105 17.08 -25.21 7.45
C TYR A 105 16.42 -24.71 6.17
N GLN A 106 16.90 -25.13 5.00
CA GLN A 106 16.29 -24.86 3.68
C GLN A 106 16.04 -23.37 3.34
N ASN A 107 16.84 -22.43 3.86
CA ASN A 107 16.77 -21.07 3.35
C ASN A 107 17.29 -21.03 1.91
N HIS A 108 16.61 -20.26 1.06
CA HIS A 108 16.92 -20.13 -0.35
C HIS A 108 17.11 -18.66 -0.71
N SER A 109 18.18 -18.35 -1.43
CA SER A 109 18.43 -17.02 -1.97
C SER A 109 18.85 -17.13 -3.43
N GLU A 110 18.17 -16.44 -4.32
CA GLU A 110 18.50 -16.36 -5.75
C GLU A 110 18.62 -14.90 -6.15
N ILE A 111 19.80 -14.50 -6.63
CA ILE A 111 20.14 -13.10 -6.92
C ILE A 111 20.76 -13.03 -8.30
N THR A 112 20.21 -12.16 -9.15
CA THR A 112 20.75 -11.82 -10.46
C THR A 112 21.10 -10.33 -10.51
N GLN A 113 22.30 -9.99 -10.96
CA GLN A 113 22.71 -8.59 -11.18
C GLN A 113 23.31 -8.42 -12.58
N ASP A 114 22.87 -7.41 -13.32
CA ASP A 114 23.43 -7.02 -14.61
C ASP A 114 23.73 -5.52 -14.64
N GLY A 115 24.97 -5.14 -14.94
CA GLY A 115 25.41 -3.73 -14.98
C GLY A 115 26.58 -3.45 -14.05
N ALA A 116 26.58 -2.29 -13.38
CA ALA A 116 27.69 -1.84 -12.53
C ALA A 116 27.18 -1.23 -11.22
N GLY A 117 27.96 -1.38 -10.14
CA GLY A 117 27.67 -0.76 -8.85
C GLY A 117 26.46 -1.29 -8.09
N ASN A 118 25.75 -2.30 -8.61
CA ASN A 118 24.58 -2.84 -7.91
C ASN A 118 25.00 -3.56 -6.63
N ASP A 119 24.31 -3.32 -5.52
CA ASP A 119 24.56 -3.95 -4.22
C ASP A 119 23.32 -4.73 -3.75
N PHE A 120 23.48 -6.01 -3.43
CA PHE A 120 22.43 -6.85 -2.89
C PHE A 120 22.90 -7.50 -1.59
N THR A 121 22.21 -7.24 -0.49
CA THR A 121 22.43 -7.92 0.79
C THR A 121 21.20 -8.72 1.19
N ALA A 122 21.37 -10.04 1.37
CA ALA A 122 20.34 -10.93 1.89
C ALA A 122 20.79 -11.55 3.23
N LEU A 123 20.07 -11.24 4.31
CA LEU A 123 20.26 -11.82 5.64
C LEU A 123 19.04 -12.68 5.99
N GLN A 124 19.20 -14.00 6.02
CA GLN A 124 18.12 -14.93 6.30
C GLN A 124 18.42 -15.72 7.57
N GLN A 125 17.51 -15.65 8.53
CA GLN A 125 17.52 -16.39 9.79
C GLN A 125 16.27 -17.22 9.95
N GLY A 126 16.40 -18.41 10.53
CA GLY A 126 15.29 -19.35 10.69
C GLY A 126 15.25 -20.37 9.55
N ASP A 127 14.07 -20.84 9.19
CA ASP A 127 13.90 -21.97 8.27
C ASP A 127 13.06 -21.57 7.06
N THR A 128 13.28 -22.22 5.92
CA THR A 128 12.45 -22.16 4.71
C THR A 128 12.20 -20.75 4.16
N ASN A 129 13.00 -19.75 4.55
CA ASN A 129 12.86 -18.41 4.01
C ASN A 129 13.40 -18.33 2.58
N MET A 130 12.68 -17.63 1.72
CA MET A 130 13.02 -17.43 0.32
C MET A 130 13.29 -15.96 0.02
N ASN A 131 14.38 -15.70 -0.70
CA ASN A 131 14.75 -14.39 -1.21
C ASN A 131 15.01 -14.50 -2.71
N PHE A 132 14.41 -13.60 -3.47
CA PHE A 132 14.60 -13.48 -4.92
C PHE A 132 14.93 -12.03 -5.28
N GLY A 133 16.07 -11.82 -5.92
CA GLY A 133 16.61 -10.52 -6.26
C GLY A 133 16.98 -10.39 -7.73
N SER A 134 16.57 -9.30 -8.37
CA SER A 134 17.00 -8.89 -9.70
C SER A 134 17.38 -7.41 -9.67
N GLN A 135 18.59 -7.07 -10.12
CA GLN A 135 19.02 -5.69 -10.26
C GLN A 135 19.67 -5.49 -11.64
N VAL A 136 19.10 -4.61 -12.45
CA VAL A 136 19.60 -4.27 -13.78
C VAL A 136 19.90 -2.79 -13.85
N GLY A 137 21.12 -2.44 -14.25
CA GLY A 137 21.54 -1.05 -14.42
C GLY A 137 22.67 -0.63 -13.50
N LEU A 138 22.55 0.57 -12.94
CA LEU A 138 23.64 1.26 -12.25
C LEU A 138 23.29 1.57 -10.79
N ASP A 139 24.18 1.22 -9.86
CA ASP A 139 24.15 1.68 -8.47
C ASP A 139 22.83 1.38 -7.71
N ASN A 140 22.10 0.34 -8.11
CA ASN A 140 20.88 -0.06 -7.39
C ASN A 140 21.24 -0.83 -6.11
N THR A 141 20.48 -0.62 -5.03
CA THR A 141 20.72 -1.22 -3.71
C THR A 141 19.47 -1.97 -3.23
N VAL A 142 19.63 -3.24 -2.84
CA VAL A 142 18.60 -4.01 -2.14
C VAL A 142 19.15 -4.55 -0.83
N MET A 143 18.37 -4.40 0.24
CA MET A 143 18.59 -5.08 1.51
C MET A 143 17.37 -5.92 1.90
N VAL A 144 17.57 -7.22 2.12
CA VAL A 144 16.54 -8.12 2.64
C VAL A 144 16.98 -8.70 3.97
N LYS A 145 16.13 -8.54 5.00
CA LYS A 145 16.32 -9.12 6.33
C LYS A 145 15.11 -9.95 6.71
N GLN A 146 15.31 -11.26 6.86
CA GLN A 146 14.30 -12.19 7.35
C GLN A 146 14.78 -12.74 8.69
N GLY A 147 14.08 -12.40 9.79
CA GLY A 147 14.34 -12.95 11.14
C GLY A 147 15.43 -12.26 11.99
N ALA A 148 15.77 -10.99 11.75
CA ALA A 148 16.92 -10.33 12.38
C ALA A 148 16.62 -9.54 13.68
N ASN A 149 16.43 -10.24 14.80
CA ASN A 149 16.53 -9.84 16.23
C ASN A 149 15.32 -10.32 17.06
N ALA A 150 15.61 -10.89 18.25
CA ALA A 150 14.73 -11.55 19.22
C ALA A 150 13.89 -12.75 18.71
N ALA A 151 13.50 -12.77 17.43
CA ALA A 151 12.72 -13.83 16.79
C ALA A 151 13.59 -14.73 15.91
N GLN A 152 14.40 -15.60 16.52
CA GLN A 152 15.26 -16.59 15.83
C GLN A 152 14.45 -17.75 15.18
N GLN A 153 13.22 -17.48 14.76
CA GLN A 153 12.25 -18.48 14.30
C GLN A 153 11.47 -18.02 13.07
N ALA A 154 11.98 -17.06 12.29
CA ALA A 154 11.32 -16.68 11.04
C ALA A 154 11.22 -17.89 10.09
N GLN A 155 10.00 -18.31 9.80
CA GLN A 155 9.69 -19.45 8.95
C GLN A 155 8.86 -19.02 7.74
N ASP A 156 9.14 -19.62 6.58
CA ASP A 156 8.32 -19.47 5.37
C ASP A 156 8.11 -18.02 4.90
N ASN A 157 9.04 -17.10 5.19
CA ASN A 157 8.96 -15.75 4.64
C ASN A 157 9.46 -15.72 3.19
N VAL A 158 8.83 -14.88 2.37
CA VAL A 158 9.22 -14.67 0.98
C VAL A 158 9.45 -13.18 0.74
N ALA A 159 10.62 -12.85 0.21
CA ALA A 159 10.97 -11.51 -0.24
C ALA A 159 11.33 -11.54 -1.72
N LEU A 160 10.71 -10.67 -2.51
CA LEU A 160 10.98 -10.46 -3.92
C LEU A 160 11.36 -8.99 -4.14
N SER A 161 12.45 -8.75 -4.84
CA SER A 161 12.88 -7.40 -5.21
C SER A 161 13.38 -7.38 -6.66
N ASP A 162 12.81 -6.50 -7.47
CA ASP A 162 13.21 -6.26 -8.86
C ASP A 162 13.46 -4.77 -9.07
N GLN A 163 14.70 -4.40 -9.36
CA GLN A 163 15.10 -3.03 -9.66
C GLN A 163 15.69 -2.98 -11.07
N ASP A 164 15.13 -2.14 -11.92
CA ASP A 164 15.70 -1.85 -13.23
C ASP A 164 15.77 -0.33 -13.40
N GLY A 165 16.99 0.17 -13.40
CA GLY A 165 17.25 1.59 -13.49
C GLY A 165 18.55 2.00 -12.85
N LYS A 166 18.58 3.23 -12.36
CA LYS A 166 19.71 3.83 -11.67
C LYS A 166 19.35 4.28 -10.25
N ASP A 167 20.23 4.05 -9.29
CA ASP A 167 20.16 4.54 -7.90
C ASP A 167 18.92 4.06 -7.11
N ASN A 168 18.18 3.04 -7.57
CA ASN A 168 17.02 2.55 -6.83
C ASN A 168 17.44 1.90 -5.51
N SER A 169 16.66 2.13 -4.44
CA SER A 169 16.91 1.58 -3.11
C SER A 169 15.67 0.87 -2.59
N ALA A 170 15.83 -0.38 -2.15
CA ALA A 170 14.77 -1.18 -1.57
C ALA A 170 15.25 -1.86 -0.28
N GLU A 171 14.45 -1.77 0.77
CA GLU A 171 14.68 -2.49 2.02
C GLU A 171 13.42 -3.27 2.43
N ILE A 172 13.59 -4.57 2.64
CA ILE A 172 12.55 -5.50 3.09
C ILE A 172 12.99 -6.10 4.42
N GLU A 173 12.19 -5.87 5.46
CA GLU A 173 12.36 -6.47 6.78
C GLU A 173 11.14 -7.30 7.15
N GLN A 174 11.35 -8.60 7.40
CA GLN A 174 10.30 -9.54 7.77
C GLN A 174 10.68 -10.23 9.08
N TYR A 175 9.80 -10.13 10.07
CA TYR A 175 9.95 -10.74 11.38
C TYR A 175 8.84 -11.77 11.62
N TYR A 176 9.22 -12.90 12.22
CA TYR A 176 8.36 -14.07 12.44
C TYR A 176 7.94 -14.75 11.13
N ASP A 177 6.72 -15.30 11.05
CA ASP A 177 6.39 -16.35 10.07
C ASP A 177 5.49 -15.86 8.93
N ASN A 178 5.59 -16.51 7.77
CA ASN A 178 4.67 -16.42 6.64
C ASN A 178 4.51 -15.02 6.01
N ASN A 179 5.45 -14.10 6.20
CA ASN A 179 5.38 -12.79 5.59
C ASN A 179 5.76 -12.86 4.11
N MET A 180 5.10 -12.05 3.29
CA MET A 180 5.31 -11.98 1.85
C MET A 180 5.51 -10.52 1.45
N ALA A 181 6.64 -10.21 0.82
CA ALA A 181 7.02 -8.87 0.41
C ALA A 181 7.46 -8.87 -1.05
N SER A 182 7.02 -7.86 -1.81
CA SER A 182 7.42 -7.64 -3.20
C SER A 182 7.66 -6.15 -3.43
N ILE A 183 8.85 -5.81 -3.93
CA ILE A 183 9.20 -4.46 -4.39
C ILE A 183 9.60 -4.53 -5.86
N THR A 184 8.99 -3.69 -6.70
CA THR A 184 9.39 -3.47 -8.10
C THR A 184 9.64 -1.99 -8.34
N GLN A 185 10.84 -1.62 -8.80
CA GLN A 185 11.22 -0.23 -9.04
C GLN A 185 11.80 -0.09 -10.44
N ARG A 186 11.25 0.83 -11.24
CA ARG A 186 11.66 1.11 -12.61
C ARG A 186 11.87 2.61 -12.80
N ASN A 187 13.08 3.03 -13.15
CA ASN A 187 13.38 4.44 -13.42
C ASN A 187 14.37 4.63 -14.58
N ASP A 188 14.61 5.88 -15.01
CA ASP A 188 15.53 6.14 -16.13
C ASP A 188 17.00 5.87 -15.73
N GLN A 189 17.64 4.98 -16.50
CA GLN A 189 19.05 4.58 -16.37
C GLN A 189 20.05 5.74 -16.58
N VAL A 190 19.64 6.88 -17.15
CA VAL A 190 20.55 7.98 -17.55
C VAL A 190 20.37 9.25 -16.72
N ALA A 191 19.15 9.77 -16.59
CA ALA A 191 18.87 11.04 -15.91
C ALA A 191 17.98 10.89 -14.67
N GLY A 192 17.49 9.67 -14.38
CA GLY A 192 16.56 9.41 -13.29
C GLY A 192 17.22 9.54 -11.92
N VAL A 193 16.40 9.95 -10.95
CA VAL A 193 16.70 9.83 -9.51
C VAL A 193 16.08 8.52 -9.04
N GLY A 194 16.83 7.74 -8.28
CA GLY A 194 16.40 6.45 -7.75
C GLY A 194 15.09 6.49 -6.96
N ASN A 195 14.27 5.47 -7.13
CA ASN A 195 13.11 5.26 -6.25
C ASN A 195 13.55 4.64 -4.92
N GLN A 196 12.80 4.91 -3.86
CA GLN A 196 13.04 4.38 -2.52
C GLN A 196 11.82 3.62 -2.01
N SER A 197 12.03 2.40 -1.53
CA SER A 197 10.97 1.56 -0.95
C SER A 197 11.44 0.94 0.38
N TYR A 198 10.59 1.02 1.40
CA TYR A 198 10.78 0.35 2.69
C TYR A 198 9.53 -0.47 3.03
N GLN A 199 9.71 -1.78 3.21
CA GLN A 199 8.66 -2.70 3.63
C GLN A 199 9.07 -3.37 4.95
N LEU A 200 8.24 -3.20 5.98
CA LEU A 200 8.42 -3.81 7.29
C LEU A 200 7.18 -4.62 7.65
N GLN A 201 7.38 -5.90 7.95
CA GLN A 201 6.31 -6.83 8.32
C GLN A 201 6.68 -7.54 9.62
N THR A 202 5.90 -7.30 10.67
CA THR A 202 6.06 -7.95 11.97
C THR A 202 4.84 -8.82 12.25
N ALA A 203 4.91 -10.08 11.83
CA ALA A 203 3.88 -11.07 12.13
C ALA A 203 4.01 -11.58 13.58
N ASN A 204 3.19 -12.56 13.94
CA ASN A 204 3.32 -13.27 15.21
C ASN A 204 4.13 -14.58 15.06
N PRO A 205 4.70 -15.11 16.16
CA PRO A 205 5.37 -16.42 16.13
C PRO A 205 4.38 -17.60 16.03
N ASN A 206 4.90 -18.77 15.62
CA ASN A 206 4.25 -20.09 15.59
C ASN A 206 3.28 -20.31 14.42
N GLN A 207 3.72 -20.06 13.18
CA GLN A 207 2.94 -20.31 11.96
C GLN A 207 1.62 -19.54 11.90
N THR A 208 1.54 -18.38 12.56
CA THR A 208 0.40 -17.49 12.39
C THR A 208 0.37 -16.95 10.97
N ALA A 209 -0.79 -16.46 10.53
CA ALA A 209 -0.89 -15.78 9.25
C ALA A 209 0.12 -14.61 9.21
N GLY A 210 0.97 -14.56 8.18
CA GLY A 210 1.89 -13.46 7.97
C GLY A 210 1.21 -12.30 7.25
N HIS A 211 1.98 -11.24 7.00
CA HIS A 211 1.49 -10.06 6.28
C HIS A 211 1.90 -10.09 4.80
N THR A 212 1.18 -9.37 3.96
CA THR A 212 1.50 -9.21 2.54
C THR A 212 1.70 -7.72 2.19
N ALA A 213 2.84 -7.38 1.60
CA ALA A 213 3.18 -6.04 1.15
C ALA A 213 3.66 -6.08 -0.30
N ILE A 214 3.03 -5.28 -1.15
CA ILE A 214 3.37 -5.16 -2.57
C ILE A 214 3.57 -3.68 -2.88
N GLY A 215 4.73 -3.36 -3.43
CA GLY A 215 5.13 -2.02 -3.83
C GLY A 215 5.64 -2.00 -5.25
N GLU A 216 5.09 -1.10 -6.06
CA GLU A 216 5.52 -0.90 -7.45
C GLU A 216 5.68 0.59 -7.74
N GLN A 217 6.87 0.98 -8.20
CA GLN A 217 7.22 2.37 -8.47
C GLN A 217 7.79 2.48 -9.88
N TRP A 218 7.15 3.28 -10.73
CA TRP A 218 7.59 3.64 -12.07
C TRP A 218 7.87 5.14 -12.14
N GLY A 219 8.98 5.52 -12.76
CA GLY A 219 9.44 6.91 -12.84
C GLY A 219 10.48 7.22 -11.77
N ASP A 220 10.68 8.49 -11.42
CA ASP A 220 11.86 8.97 -10.69
C ASP A 220 11.52 9.54 -9.30
N ASP A 221 12.42 9.39 -8.33
CA ASP A 221 12.35 9.97 -6.98
C ASP A 221 11.08 9.57 -6.17
N ASN A 222 10.43 8.46 -6.52
CA ASN A 222 9.25 8.02 -5.79
C ASN A 222 9.65 7.34 -4.48
N LYS A 223 8.82 7.52 -3.45
CA LYS A 223 9.02 6.97 -2.11
C LYS A 223 7.82 6.16 -1.66
N LEU A 224 8.08 4.96 -1.17
CA LEU A 224 7.08 4.04 -0.67
C LEU A 224 7.48 3.49 0.71
N VAL A 225 6.55 3.56 1.65
CA VAL A 225 6.68 2.97 2.99
C VAL A 225 5.47 2.11 3.29
N GLN A 226 5.68 0.83 3.58
CA GLN A 226 4.61 -0.08 4.01
C GLN A 226 5.04 -0.77 5.30
N MET A 227 4.26 -0.58 6.36
CA MET A 227 4.55 -1.10 7.69
C MET A 227 3.32 -1.85 8.20
N GLN A 228 3.49 -3.12 8.51
CA GLN A 228 2.43 -4.02 8.96
C GLN A 228 2.85 -4.69 10.26
N ASP A 229 2.02 -4.57 11.29
CA ASP A 229 2.22 -5.22 12.59
C ASP A 229 0.91 -5.86 13.04
N SER A 230 1.02 -6.95 13.80
CA SER A 230 -0.12 -7.69 14.32
C SER A 230 -0.83 -7.00 15.50
N GLY A 231 -0.33 -5.84 15.96
CA GLY A 231 -0.94 -5.03 17.01
C GLY A 231 -0.91 -5.66 18.41
N SER A 232 -1.56 -5.00 19.37
CA SER A 232 -1.63 -5.46 20.76
C SER A 232 -3.07 -5.43 21.30
N PRO A 233 -3.64 -6.56 21.77
CA PRO A 233 -3.03 -7.89 21.79
C PRO A 233 -2.86 -8.44 20.37
N ALA A 234 -1.81 -9.24 20.18
CA ALA A 234 -1.47 -9.95 18.94
C ALA A 234 -2.58 -10.95 18.54
N SER A 235 -3.69 -10.44 18.02
CA SER A 235 -4.91 -11.23 17.76
C SER A 235 -5.15 -11.52 16.28
N GLY A 236 -4.09 -11.61 15.49
CA GLY A 236 -4.15 -12.02 14.08
C GLY A 236 -3.17 -11.24 13.22
N GLY A 237 -2.87 -11.78 12.04
CA GLY A 237 -1.91 -11.25 11.09
C GLY A 237 -2.61 -10.84 9.81
N ALA A 238 -2.18 -11.34 8.64
CA ALA A 238 -2.92 -11.20 7.38
C ALA A 238 -3.24 -9.76 6.92
N ASN A 239 -2.61 -8.74 7.51
CA ASN A 239 -2.65 -7.40 6.91
C ASN A 239 -2.09 -7.44 5.50
N HIS A 240 -2.72 -6.67 4.61
CA HIS A 240 -2.44 -6.61 3.18
C HIS A 240 -2.28 -5.15 2.76
N ALA A 241 -1.14 -4.81 2.17
CA ALA A 241 -0.79 -3.47 1.72
C ALA A 241 -0.32 -3.51 0.27
N GLU A 242 -0.97 -2.72 -0.57
CA GLU A 242 -0.60 -2.53 -1.98
C GLU A 242 -0.42 -1.05 -2.28
N ALA A 243 0.69 -0.70 -2.90
CA ALA A 243 0.95 0.66 -3.35
C ALA A 243 1.58 0.68 -4.74
N TYR A 244 0.94 1.43 -5.64
CA TYR A 244 1.39 1.62 -7.01
C TYR A 244 1.63 3.11 -7.27
N GLN A 245 2.83 3.46 -7.73
CA GLN A 245 3.22 4.82 -8.08
C GLN A 245 3.65 4.85 -9.55
N GLY A 246 2.78 5.34 -10.43
CA GLY A 246 2.96 5.28 -11.87
C GLY A 246 2.76 3.88 -12.46
N ASP A 247 2.95 3.76 -13.77
CA ASP A 247 3.00 2.50 -14.49
C ASP A 247 3.95 2.56 -15.70
N ALA A 248 4.04 1.47 -16.47
CA ALA A 248 4.87 1.35 -17.67
C ALA A 248 4.57 2.39 -18.77
N THR A 249 3.41 3.05 -18.72
CA THR A 249 2.96 4.06 -19.69
C THR A 249 3.08 5.49 -19.18
N ALA A 250 3.04 5.68 -17.86
CA ALA A 250 3.15 6.97 -17.19
C ALA A 250 3.82 6.82 -15.81
N GLY A 251 5.12 7.11 -15.75
CA GLY A 251 5.85 7.16 -14.48
C GLY A 251 5.36 8.29 -13.57
N ALA A 252 5.36 8.03 -12.27
CA ALA A 252 5.22 9.05 -11.24
C ALA A 252 6.57 9.73 -10.97
N VAL A 253 6.53 10.97 -10.51
CA VAL A 253 7.74 11.71 -10.10
C VAL A 253 7.54 12.30 -8.71
N ASN A 254 8.47 12.01 -7.79
CA ASN A 254 8.43 12.50 -6.41
C ASN A 254 7.09 12.19 -5.71
N ALA A 255 6.46 11.05 -6.04
CA ALA A 255 5.27 10.60 -5.35
C ALA A 255 5.65 9.95 -4.02
N PHE A 256 4.82 10.13 -2.99
CA PHE A 256 4.99 9.54 -1.68
C PHE A 256 3.74 8.76 -1.27
N ALA A 257 3.91 7.48 -0.93
CA ALA A 257 2.86 6.64 -0.39
C ALA A 257 3.32 6.00 0.92
N GLN A 258 2.49 6.10 1.95
CA GLN A 258 2.69 5.44 3.23
C GLN A 258 1.44 4.65 3.64
N GLN A 259 1.65 3.38 4.00
CA GLN A 259 0.62 2.51 4.54
C GLN A 259 1.08 1.92 5.86
N LEU A 260 0.37 2.22 6.95
CA LEU A 260 0.61 1.68 8.28
C LEU A 260 -0.62 0.88 8.72
N GLN A 261 -0.42 -0.39 9.04
CA GLN A 261 -1.50 -1.29 9.46
C GLN A 261 -1.11 -1.99 10.75
N SER A 262 -1.93 -1.85 11.79
CA SER A 262 -1.79 -2.52 13.06
C SER A 262 -3.03 -3.36 13.38
N GLY A 263 -2.84 -4.62 13.71
CA GLY A 263 -3.91 -5.58 14.02
C GLY A 263 -4.05 -6.67 12.95
N ASP A 264 -5.28 -7.08 12.66
CA ASP A 264 -5.58 -8.29 11.86
C ASP A 264 -6.44 -8.02 10.62
N ASN A 265 -6.10 -8.64 9.49
CA ASN A 265 -6.88 -8.58 8.24
C ASN A 265 -7.19 -7.16 7.74
N ASN A 266 -6.35 -6.17 8.02
CA ASN A 266 -6.53 -4.85 7.44
C ASN A 266 -6.04 -4.84 5.98
N GLU A 267 -6.77 -4.18 5.09
CA GLU A 267 -6.42 -4.03 3.69
C GLU A 267 -6.22 -2.55 3.32
N ALA A 268 -5.06 -2.21 2.77
CA ALA A 268 -4.72 -0.86 2.32
C ALA A 268 -4.29 -0.91 0.86
N TYR A 269 -4.91 -0.06 0.03
CA TYR A 269 -4.58 0.08 -1.38
C TYR A 269 -4.30 1.54 -1.69
N SER A 270 -3.16 1.85 -2.29
CA SER A 270 -2.79 3.17 -2.79
C SER A 270 -2.41 3.10 -4.26
N ASN A 271 -2.95 4.00 -5.07
CA ASN A 271 -2.54 4.19 -6.47
C ASN A 271 -2.35 5.68 -6.72
N GLN A 272 -1.16 6.09 -7.16
CA GLN A 272 -0.81 7.47 -7.44
C GLN A 272 -0.16 7.56 -8.83
N PHE A 273 -0.59 8.52 -9.65
CA PHE A 273 0.00 8.78 -10.96
C PHE A 273 0.36 10.27 -11.07
N GLY A 274 1.44 10.62 -11.76
CA GLY A 274 1.82 12.03 -11.92
C GLY A 274 2.83 12.50 -10.87
N VAL A 275 2.76 13.77 -10.47
CA VAL A 275 3.88 14.46 -9.81
C VAL A 275 3.52 14.94 -8.41
N ASN A 276 4.39 14.69 -7.42
CA ASN A 276 4.27 15.18 -6.03
C ASN A 276 2.99 14.76 -5.29
N ASP A 277 2.36 13.64 -5.64
CA ASP A 277 1.20 13.17 -4.89
C ASP A 277 1.62 12.50 -3.57
N GLU A 278 0.97 12.88 -2.47
CA GLU A 278 1.18 12.31 -1.14
C GLU A 278 -0.08 11.55 -0.68
N SER A 279 0.10 10.30 -0.24
CA SER A 279 -0.95 9.47 0.37
C SER A 279 -0.45 8.85 1.67
N PHE A 280 -1.30 8.95 2.70
CA PHE A 280 -1.08 8.37 4.02
C PHE A 280 -2.32 7.56 4.39
N GLN A 281 -2.13 6.28 4.68
CA GLN A 281 -3.18 5.39 5.15
C GLN A 281 -2.73 4.75 6.46
N GLU A 282 -3.51 4.94 7.52
CA GLU A 282 -3.27 4.34 8.84
C GLU A 282 -4.52 3.58 9.30
N GLN A 283 -4.35 2.30 9.60
CA GLN A 283 -5.44 1.42 10.02
C GLN A 283 -5.04 0.71 11.32
N ASN A 284 -5.82 0.89 12.37
CA ASN A 284 -5.64 0.22 13.65
C ASN A 284 -6.89 -0.61 13.99
N GLY A 285 -6.73 -1.91 14.16
CA GLY A 285 -7.80 -2.83 14.55
C GLY A 285 -7.95 -3.97 13.56
N SER A 286 -9.19 -4.33 13.20
CA SER A 286 -9.46 -5.55 12.44
C SER A 286 -10.36 -5.34 11.22
N ALA A 287 -10.04 -6.01 10.11
CA ALA A 287 -10.86 -6.03 8.91
C ALA A 287 -11.19 -4.63 8.33
N ASN A 288 -10.33 -3.64 8.56
CA ASN A 288 -10.51 -2.30 7.99
C ASN A 288 -10.02 -2.29 6.55
N VAL A 289 -10.69 -1.51 5.68
CA VAL A 289 -10.29 -1.33 4.28
C VAL A 289 -10.10 0.14 3.95
N ALA A 290 -8.89 0.51 3.52
CA ALA A 290 -8.50 1.85 3.12
C ALA A 290 -8.10 1.84 1.64
N VAL A 291 -8.68 2.73 0.84
CA VAL A 291 -8.41 2.84 -0.60
C VAL A 291 -8.12 4.30 -0.95
N ALA A 292 -6.92 4.55 -1.45
CA ALA A 292 -6.45 5.84 -1.92
C ALA A 292 -6.16 5.78 -3.41
N ARG A 293 -6.74 6.70 -4.18
CA ARG A 293 -6.47 6.84 -5.62
C ARG A 293 -6.24 8.31 -5.95
N GLN A 294 -5.09 8.63 -6.53
CA GLN A 294 -4.74 9.98 -6.98
C GLN A 294 -4.37 9.94 -8.47
N ASN A 295 -4.95 10.85 -9.24
CA ASN A 295 -4.60 11.11 -10.65
C ASN A 295 -4.70 9.91 -11.62
N THR A 296 -5.63 8.99 -11.37
CA THR A 296 -5.90 7.81 -12.21
C THR A 296 -6.50 8.12 -13.61
N LEU A 297 -6.63 9.39 -13.98
CA LEU A 297 -7.12 9.86 -15.28
C LEU A 297 -6.05 10.72 -15.97
N PRO A 298 -5.95 10.71 -17.31
CA PRO A 298 -4.82 11.28 -18.07
C PRO A 298 -4.83 12.82 -18.19
N THR A 299 -5.16 13.52 -17.11
CA THR A 299 -5.08 14.98 -17.04
C THR A 299 -4.00 15.38 -16.05
N ASN A 300 -2.93 16.00 -16.55
CA ASN A 300 -1.83 16.63 -15.80
C ASN A 300 -2.28 17.20 -14.45
N GLY A 301 -2.17 16.37 -13.41
CA GLY A 301 -2.50 16.65 -12.03
C GLY A 301 -1.27 16.37 -11.16
N GLY A 302 -1.29 16.85 -9.93
CA GLY A 302 -0.16 16.72 -9.00
C GLY A 302 -0.36 17.52 -7.72
N ASP A 303 0.54 17.34 -6.76
CA ASP A 303 0.46 17.96 -5.43
C ASP A 303 -0.84 17.63 -4.68
N ASN A 304 -1.44 16.44 -4.90
CA ASN A 304 -2.60 16.02 -4.11
C ASN A 304 -2.15 15.41 -2.78
N LEU A 305 -2.91 15.68 -1.72
CA LEU A 305 -2.73 15.10 -0.40
C LEU A 305 -3.98 14.30 -0.01
N LEU A 306 -3.75 13.05 0.39
CA LEU A 306 -4.78 12.16 0.90
C LEU A 306 -4.33 11.56 2.22
N GLU A 307 -5.15 11.71 3.26
CA GLU A 307 -4.93 11.10 4.57
C GLU A 307 -6.18 10.30 4.99
N GLN A 308 -5.98 9.02 5.30
CA GLN A 308 -7.02 8.11 5.79
C GLN A 308 -6.57 7.52 7.13
N TYR A 309 -7.43 7.65 8.14
CA TYR A 309 -7.24 7.09 9.47
C TYR A 309 -8.47 6.27 9.86
N GLN A 310 -8.25 5.01 10.23
CA GLN A 310 -9.32 4.11 10.68
C GLN A 310 -8.92 3.41 11.98
N GLU A 311 -9.76 3.52 13.00
CA GLU A 311 -9.62 2.79 14.26
C GLU A 311 -10.87 1.95 14.55
N GLY A 312 -10.70 0.65 14.78
CA GLY A 312 -11.76 -0.27 15.15
C GLY A 312 -11.93 -1.43 14.17
N THR A 313 -13.17 -1.82 13.89
CA THR A 313 -13.46 -3.07 13.17
C THR A 313 -14.35 -2.86 11.95
N GLY A 314 -13.94 -3.36 10.79
CA GLY A 314 -14.78 -3.38 9.59
C GLY A 314 -15.02 -2.01 8.95
N ASN A 315 -14.22 -1.00 9.27
CA ASN A 315 -14.38 0.33 8.69
C ASN A 315 -13.87 0.36 7.24
N ARG A 316 -14.53 1.11 6.37
CA ARG A 316 -14.16 1.31 4.97
C ARG A 316 -13.99 2.79 4.63
N ALA A 317 -12.78 3.18 4.22
CA ALA A 317 -12.43 4.52 3.76
C ALA A 317 -11.96 4.44 2.31
N SER A 318 -12.56 5.24 1.44
CA SER A 318 -12.18 5.33 0.03
C SER A 318 -12.09 6.80 -0.37
N ALA A 319 -10.98 7.19 -0.95
CA ALA A 319 -10.77 8.53 -1.50
C ALA A 319 -10.18 8.46 -2.91
N ASP A 320 -10.79 9.19 -3.83
CA ASP A 320 -10.41 9.32 -5.24
C ASP A 320 -10.23 10.81 -5.57
N GLN A 321 -8.99 11.24 -5.84
CA GLN A 321 -8.66 12.62 -6.19
C GLN A 321 -8.08 12.68 -7.60
N ASN A 322 -8.68 13.46 -8.49
CA ASN A 322 -8.13 13.71 -9.82
C ASN A 322 -8.00 15.22 -10.07
N GLY A 323 -6.78 15.67 -10.42
CA GLY A 323 -6.45 17.07 -10.66
C GLY A 323 -5.24 17.51 -9.82
N SER A 324 -5.15 18.79 -9.50
CA SER A 324 -4.05 19.35 -8.71
C SER A 324 -4.49 19.92 -7.38
N ASN A 325 -3.59 19.88 -6.38
CA ASN A 325 -3.74 20.52 -5.06
C ASN A 325 -4.96 20.05 -4.24
N ASN A 326 -5.55 18.89 -4.52
CA ASN A 326 -6.70 18.42 -3.74
C ASN A 326 -6.23 17.86 -2.39
N GLN A 327 -6.98 18.16 -1.33
CA GLN A 327 -6.74 17.65 0.01
C GLN A 327 -7.97 16.86 0.48
N SER A 328 -7.74 15.63 0.94
CA SER A 328 -8.79 14.77 1.46
C SER A 328 -8.36 14.14 2.77
N PHE A 329 -9.24 14.20 3.76
CA PHE A 329 -9.03 13.68 5.10
C PHE A 329 -10.24 12.82 5.48
N GLN A 330 -10.02 11.56 5.82
CA GLN A 330 -11.06 10.65 6.28
C GLN A 330 -10.65 10.01 7.60
N GLU A 331 -11.43 10.25 8.66
CA GLU A 331 -11.25 9.62 9.97
C GLU A 331 -12.47 8.78 10.33
N GLN A 332 -12.26 7.53 10.73
CA GLN A 332 -13.32 6.62 11.15
C GLN A 332 -12.95 5.92 12.46
N TYR A 333 -13.82 6.02 13.46
CA TYR A 333 -13.67 5.37 14.76
C TYR A 333 -14.89 4.47 15.02
N GLY A 334 -14.66 3.23 15.42
CA GLY A 334 -15.72 2.29 15.80
C GLY A 334 -15.92 1.17 14.79
N THR A 335 -17.17 0.84 14.45
CA THR A 335 -17.49 -0.42 13.75
C THR A 335 -18.32 -0.21 12.50
N ASN A 336 -17.91 -0.81 11.37
CA ASN A 336 -18.64 -0.81 10.10
C ASN A 336 -18.98 0.59 9.56
N ASN A 337 -18.11 1.59 9.76
CA ASN A 337 -18.30 2.90 9.17
C ASN A 337 -17.80 2.92 7.72
N SER A 338 -18.48 3.64 6.83
CA SER A 338 -18.13 3.79 5.41
C SER A 338 -18.01 5.26 5.03
N ALA A 339 -16.84 5.67 4.53
CA ALA A 339 -16.55 7.01 4.05
C ALA A 339 -16.04 6.94 2.61
N VAL A 340 -16.73 7.60 1.69
CA VAL A 340 -16.35 7.71 0.28
C VAL A 340 -16.16 9.17 -0.06
N LEU A 341 -15.00 9.52 -0.61
CA LEU A 341 -14.66 10.88 -1.02
C LEU A 341 -14.19 10.86 -2.46
N THR A 342 -14.77 11.71 -3.30
CA THR A 342 -14.38 11.85 -4.70
C THR A 342 -14.20 13.33 -5.04
N GLN A 343 -13.00 13.72 -5.43
CA GLN A 343 -12.63 15.07 -5.87
C GLN A 343 -12.20 15.01 -7.34
N ARG A 344 -12.85 15.77 -8.23
CA ARG A 344 -12.52 15.80 -9.67
C ARG A 344 -12.36 17.22 -10.20
N GLN A 345 -11.34 17.42 -11.06
CA GLN A 345 -11.12 18.64 -11.86
C GLN A 345 -10.68 19.89 -11.05
N GLY A 346 -9.95 19.72 -9.95
CA GLY A 346 -9.27 20.82 -9.27
C GLY A 346 -8.13 21.35 -10.14
N GLN A 347 -8.37 22.36 -10.98
CA GLN A 347 -7.37 22.90 -11.91
C GLN A 347 -6.90 24.32 -11.57
N ILE A 348 -7.58 25.04 -10.65
CA ILE A 348 -7.25 26.44 -10.31
C ILE A 348 -7.04 26.65 -8.80
N ALA A 349 -7.84 25.97 -7.96
CA ALA A 349 -7.68 25.92 -6.51
C ALA A 349 -8.07 24.52 -6.03
N GLY A 350 -7.28 23.96 -5.10
CA GLY A 350 -7.53 22.65 -4.51
C GLY A 350 -8.91 22.53 -3.87
N ASN A 351 -9.52 21.34 -3.93
CA ASN A 351 -10.67 21.03 -3.10
C ASN A 351 -10.20 20.47 -1.75
N VAL A 352 -10.91 20.81 -0.68
CA VAL A 352 -10.68 20.26 0.66
C VAL A 352 -11.93 19.49 1.09
N ALA A 353 -11.76 18.25 1.49
CA ALA A 353 -12.83 17.45 2.06
C ALA A 353 -12.37 16.73 3.33
N LEU A 354 -13.19 16.81 4.37
CA LEU A 354 -13.00 16.17 5.66
C LEU A 354 -14.24 15.33 5.99
N SER A 355 -14.05 14.06 6.31
CA SER A 355 -15.11 13.18 6.80
C SER A 355 -14.67 12.53 8.11
N ILE A 356 -15.36 12.82 9.21
CA ILE A 356 -15.14 12.22 10.53
C ILE A 356 -16.38 11.41 10.90
N GLN A 357 -16.21 10.14 11.21
CA GLN A 357 -17.29 9.25 11.65
C GLN A 357 -16.88 8.54 12.95
N GLU A 358 -17.67 8.68 14.01
CA GLU A 358 -17.45 7.99 15.29
C GLU A 358 -18.70 7.23 15.70
N GLY A 359 -18.60 5.91 15.79
CA GLY A 359 -19.69 5.05 16.24
C GLY A 359 -19.88 3.85 15.33
N MET A 360 -21.14 3.47 15.06
CA MET A 360 -21.44 2.27 14.27
C MET A 360 -22.31 2.55 13.05
N ASN A 361 -21.98 1.89 11.94
CA ASN A 361 -22.76 1.87 10.70
C ASN A 361 -23.00 3.27 10.10
N HIS A 362 -22.04 4.18 10.21
CA HIS A 362 -22.11 5.47 9.52
C HIS A 362 -21.81 5.34 8.04
N GLN A 363 -22.44 6.19 7.24
CA GLN A 363 -22.14 6.33 5.82
C GLN A 363 -21.99 7.81 5.45
N SER A 364 -20.86 8.17 4.86
CA SER A 364 -20.52 9.52 4.43
C SER A 364 -20.04 9.45 2.98
N GLU A 365 -20.68 10.21 2.10
CA GLU A 365 -20.27 10.37 0.71
C GLU A 365 -20.03 11.85 0.42
N ILE A 366 -18.81 12.21 0.03
CA ILE A 366 -18.45 13.58 -0.36
C ILE A 366 -18.01 13.57 -1.81
N ASN A 367 -18.79 14.20 -2.70
CA ASN A 367 -18.46 14.40 -4.10
C ASN A 367 -18.25 15.90 -4.38
N GLN A 368 -17.03 16.29 -4.69
CA GLN A 368 -16.67 17.66 -5.08
C GLN A 368 -16.15 17.69 -6.52
N LYS A 369 -16.80 18.48 -7.37
CA LYS A 369 -16.32 18.78 -8.73
C LYS A 369 -15.82 20.22 -8.81
N THR A 370 -14.96 20.54 -9.77
CA THR A 370 -14.40 21.88 -10.02
C THR A 370 -13.34 22.30 -8.98
N SER A 371 -13.13 23.59 -8.72
CA SER A 371 -12.05 24.11 -7.85
C SER A 371 -12.57 24.61 -6.50
N GLY A 372 -11.71 24.75 -5.49
CA GLY A 372 -11.94 25.57 -4.29
C GLY A 372 -13.06 25.16 -3.33
N ASN A 373 -13.58 23.93 -3.42
CA ASN A 373 -14.68 23.50 -2.56
C ASN A 373 -14.19 23.01 -1.21
N MET A 374 -14.99 23.26 -0.18
CA MET A 374 -14.80 22.76 1.17
C MET A 374 -16.01 21.94 1.60
N ALA A 375 -15.78 20.69 2.00
CA ALA A 375 -16.82 19.83 2.55
C ALA A 375 -16.35 19.25 3.87
N THR A 376 -17.18 19.35 4.90
CA THR A 376 -16.94 18.73 6.20
C THR A 376 -18.15 17.88 6.55
N VAL A 377 -17.94 16.60 6.81
CA VAL A 377 -18.94 15.71 7.40
C VAL A 377 -18.43 15.24 8.75
N ASP A 378 -19.23 15.39 9.79
CA ASP A 378 -18.96 14.97 11.16
C ASP A 378 -20.18 14.20 11.68
N GLN A 379 -20.03 12.90 11.83
CA GLN A 379 -21.08 11.97 12.23
C GLN A 379 -20.68 11.30 13.54
N THR A 380 -21.50 11.40 14.58
CA THR A 380 -21.26 10.75 15.89
C THR A 380 -22.49 9.96 16.35
N GLY A 381 -22.43 8.63 16.46
CA GLY A 381 -23.52 7.82 16.99
C GLY A 381 -23.80 6.54 16.21
N HIS A 382 -25.05 6.33 15.80
CA HIS A 382 -25.44 5.10 15.08
C HIS A 382 -26.21 5.39 13.77
N GLY A 383 -25.79 4.73 12.68
CA GLY A 383 -26.60 4.61 11.45
C GLY A 383 -26.79 5.91 10.64
N GLN A 384 -25.92 6.91 10.82
CA GLN A 384 -26.08 8.20 10.15
C GLN A 384 -25.61 8.12 8.69
N MET A 385 -26.38 8.74 7.79
CA MET A 385 -26.06 8.85 6.37
C MET A 385 -25.92 10.33 5.98
N SER A 386 -24.81 10.67 5.33
CA SER A 386 -24.52 11.99 4.80
C SER A 386 -24.08 11.87 3.35
N ILE A 387 -24.62 12.73 2.49
CA ILE A 387 -24.22 12.86 1.10
C ILE A 387 -24.00 14.35 0.83
N VAL A 388 -22.76 14.75 0.56
CA VAL A 388 -22.38 16.10 0.17
C VAL A 388 -22.00 16.11 -1.30
N ASN A 389 -22.85 16.73 -2.12
CA ASN A 389 -22.63 16.87 -3.56
C ASN A 389 -22.42 18.36 -3.87
N GLN A 390 -21.20 18.76 -4.23
CA GLN A 390 -20.87 20.16 -4.57
C GLN A 390 -20.50 20.30 -6.06
N ASN A 391 -21.06 21.33 -6.70
CA ASN A 391 -20.92 21.63 -8.14
C ASN A 391 -21.48 20.57 -9.10
N PHE A 392 -22.60 19.96 -8.74
CA PHE A 392 -23.42 19.23 -9.70
C PHE A 392 -24.34 20.21 -10.44
N PRO A 393 -24.42 20.18 -11.78
CA PRO A 393 -25.35 21.03 -12.51
C PRO A 393 -26.80 20.68 -12.11
N ALA A 394 -27.62 21.71 -11.93
CA ALA A 394 -29.06 21.55 -11.77
C ALA A 394 -29.65 21.08 -13.11
N GLY A 395 -29.83 19.76 -13.25
CA GLY A 395 -30.44 19.15 -14.44
C GLY A 395 -29.44 18.41 -15.33
N ASN A 396 -30.00 17.60 -16.24
CA ASN A 396 -29.36 16.63 -17.15
C ASN A 396 -28.38 17.26 -18.17
N GLY A 397 -27.38 18.00 -17.69
CA GLY A 397 -26.33 18.65 -18.48
C GLY A 397 -24.95 18.19 -18.04
N THR A 398 -24.10 17.80 -19.00
CA THR A 398 -22.87 17.03 -18.80
C THR A 398 -21.61 17.86 -18.50
N THR A 399 -21.72 19.15 -18.17
CA THR A 399 -20.53 19.96 -17.88
C THR A 399 -20.80 20.96 -16.75
N ALA A 400 -20.13 20.75 -15.61
CA ALA A 400 -19.97 21.81 -14.60
C ALA A 400 -19.14 22.93 -15.24
N GLN A 401 -19.63 24.16 -15.14
CA GLN A 401 -19.05 25.32 -15.82
C GLN A 401 -17.65 25.61 -15.25
N ALA A 402 -16.63 25.63 -16.11
CA ALA A 402 -15.27 26.00 -15.72
C ALA A 402 -15.29 27.41 -15.11
N GLY A 403 -14.88 27.53 -13.83
CA GLY A 403 -14.79 28.80 -13.10
C GLY A 403 -15.78 29.02 -11.94
N ALA A 404 -16.61 28.03 -11.56
CA ALA A 404 -17.69 28.20 -10.56
C ALA A 404 -17.51 27.44 -9.24
N GLY A 405 -16.30 27.33 -8.68
CA GLY A 405 -16.05 26.51 -7.49
C GLY A 405 -15.49 27.26 -6.28
N TYR A 406 -16.35 27.46 -5.26
CA TYR A 406 -16.06 27.91 -3.87
C TYR A 406 -17.22 27.52 -2.93
N ASN A 407 -17.75 26.31 -3.05
CA ASN A 407 -18.85 25.90 -2.17
C ASN A 407 -18.31 25.39 -0.84
N SER A 408 -18.93 25.81 0.26
CA SER A 408 -18.72 25.24 1.59
C SER A 408 -19.95 24.45 2.01
N ALA A 409 -19.77 23.23 2.49
CA ALA A 409 -20.85 22.42 3.05
C ALA A 409 -20.35 21.78 4.34
N THR A 410 -21.14 21.91 5.41
CA THR A 410 -20.85 21.28 6.69
C THR A 410 -22.07 20.47 7.10
N VAL A 411 -21.87 19.18 7.33
CA VAL A 411 -22.88 18.27 7.87
C VAL A 411 -22.40 17.82 9.24
N ILE A 412 -23.19 18.09 10.28
CA ILE A 412 -22.98 17.59 11.63
C ILE A 412 -24.21 16.77 11.99
N GLN A 413 -24.07 15.47 12.14
CA GLN A 413 -25.14 14.56 12.54
C GLN A 413 -24.74 13.84 13.81
N ARG A 414 -25.65 13.79 14.78
CA ARG A 414 -25.38 13.20 16.09
C ARG A 414 -26.60 12.51 16.67
N ASP A 415 -26.36 11.48 17.48
CA ASP A 415 -27.41 10.86 18.28
C ASP A 415 -28.00 11.84 19.29
N ALA A 416 -29.22 11.55 19.76
CA ALA A 416 -29.87 12.35 20.78
C ALA A 416 -28.99 12.46 22.03
N ASN A 417 -28.81 13.70 22.53
CA ASN A 417 -28.01 14.06 23.71
C ASN A 417 -26.48 14.13 23.51
N VAL A 418 -25.98 14.14 22.27
CA VAL A 418 -24.57 14.50 21.99
C VAL A 418 -24.49 15.95 21.50
N ALA A 419 -23.53 16.73 22.03
CA ALA A 419 -23.40 18.15 21.71
C ALA A 419 -23.02 18.38 20.24
N LEU A 420 -23.55 19.44 19.60
CA LEU A 420 -23.28 19.82 18.19
C LEU A 420 -21.90 20.49 17.97
N THR A 421 -20.99 20.43 18.93
CA THR A 421 -19.61 20.92 18.78
C THR A 421 -18.83 20.09 17.76
N PRO A 422 -18.33 20.66 16.65
CA PRO A 422 -17.60 19.91 15.64
C PRO A 422 -16.38 19.19 16.23
N GLN A 423 -16.16 17.95 15.83
CA GLN A 423 -14.87 17.30 16.02
C GLN A 423 -13.87 17.96 15.07
N ILE A 424 -12.74 18.37 15.63
CA ILE A 424 -11.58 18.77 14.85
C ILE A 424 -10.79 17.48 14.58
N GLN A 425 -10.12 17.42 13.44
CA GLN A 425 -9.18 16.34 13.07
C GLN A 425 -8.42 15.85 14.31
N ARG A 426 -8.64 14.59 14.71
CA ARG A 426 -8.11 14.04 15.96
C ARG A 426 -6.76 13.36 15.73
N ALA A 427 -6.51 12.86 14.53
CA ALA A 427 -5.28 12.19 14.16
C ALA A 427 -4.50 13.03 13.15
N ASN A 428 -3.29 13.45 13.53
CA ASN A 428 -2.24 13.65 12.54
C ASN A 428 -1.78 12.26 12.16
N ALA A 429 -2.00 11.81 10.91
CA ALA A 429 -1.40 10.57 10.44
C ALA A 429 0.08 10.55 10.79
N THR A 430 0.58 9.43 11.33
CA THR A 430 1.98 9.36 11.77
C THR A 430 2.88 9.39 10.55
N ARG A 431 3.31 10.57 10.11
CA ARG A 431 4.21 10.70 8.95
C ARG A 431 5.58 10.13 9.34
N ALA A 432 5.89 8.93 8.89
CA ALA A 432 7.24 8.39 8.96
C ALA A 432 8.07 9.12 7.89
N ARG A 433 8.82 10.14 8.30
CA ARG A 433 9.80 10.79 7.43
C ARG A 433 11.12 10.05 7.58
N PHE A 434 11.57 9.39 6.51
CA PHE A 434 12.92 8.86 6.37
C PHE A 434 13.76 9.80 5.49
#